data_AF-A0A223VR94-F1
#
_entry.id   AF-A0A223VR94-F1
#
_cell.length_a   1.000
_cell.length_b   1.000
_cell.length_c   1.000
_cell.angle_alpha   90.00
_cell.angle_beta   90.00
_cell.angle_gamma   90.00
#
_symmetry.space_group_name_H-M   'P 1'
#
loop_
_entity.id
_entity.type
_entity.pdbx_description
1 polymer ?
#
loop_
_entity_poly.entity_id
_entity_poly.type
_entity_poly.pdbx_seq_one_letter_code
_entity_poly.pdbx_strand_id
1 'polypeptide(L)'
;MLEQLGKYRIDSVLGKGAMGTVYKAFDPNIARTVALKTIRKELFGDSQHAELVSRFKNEAQAAGRLMHPNIVAVYDYGEDEGSAYIAMEFVEGTPLNTLLTAQTARDLSHSLGWMRQLLLALEYAHSKGVVHRDIKPANLLITADNHVKVTDFGVARLDSSTLTQTGSMIGTPSYMSPEQFCGELIDGRSDVFSAGIVLYQLLTGERPFSGSATMVMQQILNQTPVAPSSLNLALDPALDSVIVRALAKRPADRYPSAHAFLDDLEALLGTTTGSWTSADIDDDRTVLMRPNQPLSSGVTALATEAVETLTPWKLAVMPELESLLSHQIGPLARFLVRKSLNGADDFEGICAALLPHIPSERGREQFASASQSLFQRLNPPTAAPEVVTEPTAIVPNTEVIPAPVDPDFAHMAERRLAVLIGPIARIVVSRALRATSLRQPFLQRLAESIESEAQRLAFLHSFEPLP
;
A
#
# COMPACT_ATOMS: atom_id res chain seq x y z
N MET A 1 -5.63 42.56 -7.06
CA MET A 1 -5.27 41.19 -7.49
C MET A 1 -3.79 41.03 -7.17
N LEU A 2 -3.29 39.86 -6.76
CA LEU A 2 -1.86 39.70 -6.48
C LEU A 2 -1.10 39.91 -7.81
N GLU A 3 -0.26 40.95 -7.92
CA GLU A 3 0.42 41.32 -9.17
C GLU A 3 1.80 40.65 -9.31
N GLN A 4 2.43 40.32 -8.18
CA GLN A 4 3.75 39.73 -8.12
C GLN A 4 3.84 38.80 -6.90
N LEU A 5 4.64 37.75 -7.02
CA LEU A 5 5.01 36.86 -5.91
C LEU A 5 6.48 36.48 -6.04
N GLY A 6 7.30 36.89 -5.07
CA GLY A 6 8.76 36.85 -5.19
C GLY A 6 9.23 37.56 -6.46
N LYS A 7 10.02 36.87 -7.30
CA LYS A 7 10.49 37.41 -8.59
C LYS A 7 9.46 37.33 -9.71
N TYR A 8 8.35 36.63 -9.51
CA TYR A 8 7.45 36.26 -10.60
C TYR A 8 6.30 37.25 -10.76
N ARG A 9 6.06 37.72 -11.98
CA ARG A 9 4.88 38.53 -12.31
C ARG A 9 3.69 37.61 -12.56
N ILE A 10 2.57 37.84 -11.90
CA ILE A 10 1.36 37.03 -12.06
C ILE A 10 0.58 37.53 -13.27
N ASP A 11 0.30 36.64 -14.22
CA ASP A 11 -0.45 36.96 -15.43
C ASP A 11 -1.94 36.60 -15.27
N SER A 12 -2.26 35.43 -14.69
CA SER A 12 -3.64 34.98 -14.48
C SER A 12 -3.77 33.86 -13.44
N VAL A 13 -5.00 33.57 -13.01
CA VAL A 13 -5.32 32.42 -12.16
C VAL A 13 -5.64 31.21 -13.03
N LEU A 14 -4.94 30.09 -12.82
CA LEU A 14 -5.19 28.81 -13.51
C LEU A 14 -6.20 27.94 -12.75
N GLY A 15 -6.18 27.98 -11.42
CA GLY A 15 -7.08 27.18 -10.60
C GLY A 15 -7.03 27.54 -9.12
N LYS A 16 -8.10 27.19 -8.39
CA LYS A 16 -8.18 27.32 -6.93
C LYS A 16 -8.44 25.95 -6.34
N GLY A 17 -7.51 25.46 -5.53
CA GLY A 17 -7.63 24.20 -4.80
C GLY A 17 -7.97 24.42 -3.33
N ALA A 18 -8.07 23.32 -2.58
CA ALA A 18 -8.36 23.34 -1.14
C ALA A 18 -7.23 24.01 -0.31
N MET A 19 -5.97 23.88 -0.74
CA MET A 19 -4.80 24.37 0.00
C MET A 19 -4.29 25.73 -0.50
N GLY A 20 -4.74 26.18 -1.68
CA GLY A 20 -4.33 27.47 -2.22
C GLY A 20 -4.64 27.64 -3.71
N THR A 21 -3.90 28.52 -4.38
CA THR A 21 -4.20 28.96 -5.75
C THR A 21 -3.03 28.63 -6.67
N VAL A 22 -3.33 28.25 -7.91
CA VAL A 22 -2.35 28.08 -8.97
C VAL A 22 -2.47 29.24 -9.94
N TYR A 23 -1.35 29.92 -10.21
CA TYR A 23 -1.26 31.08 -11.10
C TYR A 23 -0.42 30.75 -12.32
N LYS A 24 -0.77 31.35 -13.47
CA LYS A 24 0.16 31.52 -14.59
C LYS A 24 1.00 32.75 -14.28
N ALA A 25 2.31 32.61 -14.36
CA ALA A 25 3.21 33.71 -14.06
C ALA A 25 4.39 33.72 -15.03
N PHE A 26 5.11 34.83 -15.04
CA PHE A 26 6.29 35.05 -15.85
C PHE A 26 7.50 35.28 -14.94
N ASP A 27 8.57 34.53 -15.18
CA ASP A 27 9.89 34.70 -14.56
C ASP A 27 10.69 35.71 -15.40
N PRO A 28 10.86 36.96 -14.95
CA PRO A 28 11.50 38.01 -15.75
C PRO A 28 13.01 37.80 -15.90
N ASN A 29 13.64 37.04 -15.00
CA ASN A 29 15.10 36.89 -14.99
C ASN A 29 15.60 36.00 -16.13
N ILE A 30 14.80 35.02 -16.53
CA ILE A 30 15.13 34.08 -17.61
C ILE A 30 14.04 34.00 -18.68
N ALA A 31 13.12 34.97 -18.66
CA ALA A 31 12.07 35.18 -19.64
C ALA A 31 11.22 33.92 -19.95
N ARG A 32 10.73 33.23 -18.92
CA ARG A 32 9.91 32.01 -19.08
C ARG A 32 8.55 32.12 -18.40
N THR A 33 7.56 31.44 -18.95
CA THR A 33 6.28 31.22 -18.29
C THR A 33 6.37 30.03 -17.33
N VAL A 34 5.76 30.17 -16.15
CA VAL A 34 5.71 29.16 -15.10
C VAL A 34 4.31 29.05 -14.52
N ALA A 35 4.02 27.91 -13.89
CA ALA A 35 2.90 27.78 -12.98
C ALA A 35 3.39 28.01 -11.55
N LEU A 36 2.68 28.83 -10.77
CA LEU A 36 2.97 29.06 -9.35
C LEU A 36 1.85 28.48 -8.50
N LYS A 37 2.16 27.47 -7.69
CA LYS A 37 1.22 26.95 -6.70
C LYS A 37 1.54 27.59 -5.35
N THR A 38 0.54 28.19 -4.72
CA THR A 38 0.69 28.87 -3.41
C THR A 38 -0.07 28.14 -2.32
N ILE A 39 0.36 28.32 -1.06
CA ILE A 39 -0.44 28.03 0.13
C ILE A 39 -0.80 29.33 0.81
N ARG A 40 -2.10 29.56 1.03
CA ARG A 40 -2.60 30.80 1.64
C ARG A 40 -2.62 30.68 3.16
N LYS A 41 -2.00 31.65 3.84
CA LYS A 41 -1.92 31.70 5.30
C LYS A 41 -3.28 31.92 5.95
N GLU A 42 -4.14 32.71 5.31
CA GLU A 42 -5.45 33.09 5.86
C GLU A 42 -6.43 31.92 6.09
N LEU A 43 -6.14 30.75 5.52
CA LEU A 43 -6.99 29.56 5.64
C LEU A 43 -6.68 28.72 6.88
N PHE A 44 -5.59 28.99 7.59
CA PHE A 44 -5.07 28.13 8.65
C PHE A 44 -4.63 28.93 9.88
N GLY A 45 -4.79 28.37 11.09
CA GLY A 45 -4.19 28.96 12.29
C GLY A 45 -2.65 28.87 12.26
N ASP A 46 -1.95 29.72 13.01
CA ASP A 46 -0.48 29.87 12.91
C ASP A 46 0.30 28.54 13.07
N SER A 47 -0.12 27.66 13.99
CA SER A 47 0.50 26.34 14.19
C SER A 47 0.26 25.37 13.03
N GLN A 48 -0.96 25.36 12.48
CA GLN A 48 -1.32 24.54 11.31
C GLN A 48 -0.63 25.05 10.05
N HIS A 49 -0.48 26.36 9.91
CA HIS A 49 0.20 26.98 8.78
C HIS A 49 1.69 26.58 8.75
N ALA A 50 2.40 26.66 9.87
CA ALA A 50 3.81 26.26 9.94
C ALA A 50 4.03 24.78 9.56
N GLU A 51 3.14 23.90 9.99
CA GLU A 51 3.18 22.47 9.63
C GLU A 51 2.94 22.27 8.12
N LEU A 52 1.98 23.00 7.54
CA LEU A 52 1.67 22.95 6.11
C LEU A 52 2.81 23.48 5.24
N VAL A 53 3.44 24.59 5.63
CA VAL A 53 4.59 25.15 4.91
C VAL A 53 5.78 24.19 4.96
N SER A 54 6.08 23.61 6.13
CA SER A 54 7.14 22.61 6.28
C SER A 54 6.90 21.40 5.37
N ARG A 55 5.66 20.91 5.31
CA ARG A 55 5.26 19.84 4.38
C ARG A 55 5.48 20.27 2.95
N PHE A 56 4.89 21.39 2.53
CA PHE A 56 4.99 21.90 1.17
C PHE A 56 6.43 22.05 0.68
N LYS A 57 7.35 22.47 1.56
CA LYS A 57 8.78 22.50 1.29
C LYS A 57 9.36 21.10 1.07
N ASN A 58 9.03 20.12 1.90
CA ASN A 58 9.47 18.73 1.71
C ASN A 58 8.93 18.14 0.40
N GLU A 59 7.70 18.48 0.02
CA GLU A 59 7.09 18.08 -1.24
C GLU A 59 7.84 18.68 -2.44
N ALA A 60 8.13 19.98 -2.39
CA ALA A 60 8.95 20.66 -3.40
C ALA A 60 10.33 20.01 -3.55
N GLN A 61 10.96 19.61 -2.44
CA GLN A 61 12.25 18.92 -2.45
C GLN A 61 12.18 17.51 -3.03
N ALA A 62 11.11 16.76 -2.74
CA ALA A 62 10.90 15.43 -3.31
C ALA A 62 10.66 15.53 -4.82
N ALA A 63 9.74 16.40 -5.25
CA ALA A 63 9.40 16.62 -6.64
C ALA A 63 10.56 17.25 -7.45
N GLY A 64 11.36 18.13 -6.83
CA GLY A 64 12.53 18.74 -7.47
C GLY A 64 13.66 17.76 -7.82
N ARG A 65 13.64 16.53 -7.30
CA ARG A 65 14.56 15.44 -7.69
C ARG A 65 14.10 14.71 -8.95
N LEU A 66 12.88 14.95 -9.41
CA LEU A 66 12.29 14.26 -10.54
C LEU A 66 12.53 15.06 -11.82
N MET A 67 13.18 14.41 -12.79
CA MET A 67 13.40 14.94 -14.13
C MET A 67 13.00 13.85 -15.11
N HIS A 68 11.79 13.97 -15.65
CA HIS A 68 11.23 13.00 -16.57
C HIS A 68 10.29 13.71 -17.54
N PRO A 69 10.26 13.36 -18.85
CA PRO A 69 9.44 14.03 -19.84
C PRO A 69 7.95 14.07 -19.47
N ASN A 70 7.45 13.01 -18.82
CA ASN A 70 6.05 12.89 -18.40
C ASN A 70 5.75 13.39 -16.97
N ILE A 71 6.68 14.07 -16.32
CA ILE A 71 6.51 14.66 -14.98
C ILE A 71 6.67 16.17 -15.09
N VAL A 72 5.76 16.94 -14.48
CA VAL A 72 5.91 18.40 -14.38
C VAL A 72 7.14 18.73 -13.55
N ALA A 73 8.09 19.45 -14.15
CA ALA A 73 9.31 19.84 -13.47
C ALA A 73 9.05 20.92 -12.41
N VAL A 74 9.63 20.74 -11.22
CA VAL A 74 9.68 21.78 -10.19
C VAL A 74 10.98 22.58 -10.37
N TYR A 75 10.84 23.90 -10.50
CA TYR A 75 11.96 24.80 -10.76
C TYR A 75 12.48 25.49 -9.52
N ASP A 76 11.58 25.92 -8.64
CA ASP A 76 11.94 26.77 -7.51
C ASP A 76 10.93 26.60 -6.37
N TYR A 77 11.40 26.87 -5.16
CA TYR A 77 10.58 27.03 -3.96
C TYR A 77 10.94 28.36 -3.30
N GLY A 78 9.92 29.13 -2.93
CA GLY A 78 10.14 30.40 -2.24
C GLY A 78 9.07 30.68 -1.19
N GLU A 79 9.37 31.62 -0.32
CA GLU A 79 8.47 32.16 0.69
C GLU A 79 8.48 33.68 0.53
N ASP A 80 7.30 34.29 0.44
CA ASP A 80 7.14 35.73 0.25
C ASP A 80 5.88 36.23 0.96
N GLU A 81 5.99 37.35 1.67
CA GLU A 81 4.90 38.00 2.44
C GLU A 81 4.05 37.03 3.30
N GLY A 82 4.66 35.97 3.84
CA GLY A 82 3.97 34.96 4.64
C GLY A 82 3.19 33.90 3.85
N SER A 83 3.42 33.81 2.54
CA SER A 83 2.93 32.75 1.66
C SER A 83 4.10 31.95 1.08
N ALA A 84 4.00 30.63 1.12
CA ALA A 84 4.94 29.75 0.43
C ALA A 84 4.44 29.48 -1.01
N TYR A 85 5.38 29.35 -1.95
CA TYR A 85 5.08 29.02 -3.34
C TYR A 85 6.09 28.04 -3.94
N ILE A 86 5.59 27.24 -4.89
CA ILE A 86 6.41 26.39 -5.76
C ILE A 86 6.23 26.87 -7.19
N ALA A 87 7.35 27.19 -7.84
CA ALA A 87 7.38 27.44 -9.26
C ALA A 87 7.66 26.15 -10.03
N MET A 88 6.79 25.83 -10.99
CA MET A 88 6.84 24.60 -11.76
C MET A 88 6.62 24.87 -13.24
N GLU A 89 6.90 23.85 -14.06
CA GLU A 89 6.65 23.84 -15.50
C GLU A 89 5.19 24.24 -15.78
N PHE A 90 5.02 25.28 -16.62
CA PHE A 90 3.72 25.59 -17.18
C PHE A 90 3.49 24.67 -18.38
N VAL A 91 2.50 23.78 -18.26
CA VAL A 91 2.12 22.85 -19.33
C VAL A 91 0.87 23.37 -20.03
N GLU A 92 0.97 23.59 -21.34
CA GLU A 92 -0.19 23.84 -22.20
C GLU A 92 -0.87 22.51 -22.53
N GLY A 93 -1.76 22.09 -21.63
CA GLY A 93 -2.48 20.83 -21.77
C GLY A 93 -3.87 20.86 -21.15
N THR A 94 -4.70 19.91 -21.55
CA THR A 94 -6.04 19.72 -21.00
C THR A 94 -6.02 18.60 -19.96
N PRO A 95 -6.55 18.82 -18.74
CA PRO A 95 -6.72 17.76 -17.76
C PRO A 95 -7.53 16.58 -18.29
N LEU A 96 -7.09 15.35 -18.02
CA LEU A 96 -7.73 14.14 -18.52
C LEU A 96 -9.18 14.02 -18.03
N ASN A 97 -9.54 14.51 -16.84
CA ASN A 97 -10.93 14.52 -16.38
C ASN A 97 -11.86 15.35 -17.29
N THR A 98 -11.37 16.45 -17.85
CA THR A 98 -12.11 17.27 -18.82
C THR A 98 -12.32 16.49 -20.12
N LEU A 99 -11.26 15.83 -20.60
CA LEU A 99 -11.34 14.96 -21.77
C LEU A 99 -12.26 13.76 -21.54
N LEU A 100 -12.29 13.22 -20.31
CA LEU A 100 -13.17 12.12 -19.90
C LEU A 100 -14.65 12.50 -19.93
N THR A 101 -14.96 13.78 -19.67
CA THR A 101 -16.34 14.31 -19.62
C THR A 101 -16.88 14.63 -21.02
N ALA A 102 -16.01 14.98 -21.97
CA ALA A 102 -16.39 15.06 -23.37
C ALA A 102 -16.83 13.66 -23.84
N GLN A 103 -18.10 13.47 -24.19
CA GLN A 103 -18.69 12.20 -24.65
C GLN A 103 -18.19 11.78 -26.05
N THR A 104 -16.95 12.08 -26.38
CA THR A 104 -16.30 11.62 -27.60
C THR A 104 -15.78 10.20 -27.40
N ALA A 105 -16.09 9.33 -28.37
CA ALA A 105 -15.48 8.01 -28.43
C ALA A 105 -13.96 8.19 -28.48
N ARG A 106 -13.25 7.60 -27.51
CA ARG A 106 -11.79 7.67 -27.47
C ARG A 106 -11.22 6.49 -28.20
N ASP A 107 -10.23 6.77 -29.03
CA ASP A 107 -9.41 5.72 -29.60
C ASP A 107 -8.69 4.97 -28.47
N LEU A 108 -8.80 3.64 -28.52
CA LEU A 108 -8.13 2.75 -27.59
C LEU A 108 -6.61 2.96 -27.66
N SER A 109 -6.08 3.23 -28.85
CA SER A 109 -4.66 3.52 -29.06
C SER A 109 -4.17 4.72 -28.23
N HIS A 110 -4.92 5.82 -28.25
CA HIS A 110 -4.58 7.01 -27.45
C HIS A 110 -4.65 6.73 -25.94
N SER A 111 -5.68 6.02 -25.50
CA SER A 111 -5.87 5.67 -24.09
C SER A 111 -4.69 4.85 -23.55
N LEU A 112 -4.25 3.86 -24.32
CA LEU A 112 -3.11 3.01 -23.98
C LEU A 112 -1.79 3.77 -24.06
N GLY A 113 -1.62 4.65 -25.06
CA GLY A 113 -0.46 5.53 -25.17
C GLY A 113 -0.31 6.47 -23.97
N TRP A 114 -1.42 6.99 -23.42
CA TRP A 114 -1.40 7.76 -22.18
C TRP A 114 -1.04 6.91 -20.97
N MET A 115 -1.60 5.71 -20.87
CA MET A 115 -1.31 4.79 -19.77
C MET A 115 0.16 4.36 -19.76
N ARG A 116 0.75 4.12 -20.94
CA ARG A 116 2.18 3.85 -21.08
C ARG A 116 3.03 4.98 -20.50
N GLN A 117 2.75 6.22 -20.92
CA GLN A 117 3.47 7.40 -20.43
C GLN A 117 3.31 7.61 -18.92
N LEU A 118 2.11 7.37 -18.38
CA LEU A 118 1.84 7.42 -16.95
C LEU A 118 2.65 6.36 -16.17
N LEU A 119 2.64 5.10 -16.62
CA LEU A 119 3.33 4.01 -15.94
C LEU A 119 4.85 4.19 -15.95
N LEU A 120 5.41 4.71 -17.05
CA LEU A 120 6.83 5.09 -17.13
C LEU A 120 7.18 6.22 -16.14
N ALA A 121 6.31 7.24 -16.02
CA ALA A 121 6.50 8.32 -15.05
C ALA A 121 6.46 7.81 -13.60
N LEU A 122 5.51 6.91 -13.29
CA LEU A 122 5.38 6.30 -11.98
C LEU A 122 6.59 5.45 -11.62
N GLU A 123 7.03 4.58 -12.53
CA GLU A 123 8.23 3.76 -12.35
C GLU A 123 9.45 4.64 -12.05
N TYR A 124 9.64 5.69 -12.85
CA TYR A 124 10.74 6.63 -12.65
C TYR A 124 10.68 7.27 -11.25
N ALA A 125 9.51 7.77 -10.84
CA ALA A 125 9.35 8.39 -9.52
C ALA A 125 9.59 7.38 -8.37
N HIS A 126 9.05 6.17 -8.49
CA HIS A 126 9.21 5.10 -7.50
C HIS A 126 10.67 4.70 -7.35
N SER A 127 11.44 4.63 -8.45
CA SER A 127 12.89 4.37 -8.43
C SER A 127 13.70 5.44 -7.67
N LYS A 128 13.14 6.65 -7.53
CA LYS A 128 13.70 7.76 -6.74
C LYS A 128 13.13 7.84 -5.32
N GLY A 129 12.32 6.86 -4.91
CA GLY A 129 11.69 6.81 -3.59
C GLY A 129 10.53 7.79 -3.43
N VAL A 130 9.96 8.31 -4.54
CA VAL A 130 8.83 9.23 -4.51
C VAL A 130 7.57 8.51 -4.96
N VAL A 131 6.59 8.42 -4.06
CA VAL A 131 5.25 7.88 -4.36
C VAL A 131 4.29 9.05 -4.55
N HIS A 132 3.44 8.99 -5.58
CA HIS A 132 2.55 10.09 -5.91
C HIS A 132 1.34 10.18 -4.96
N ARG A 133 0.68 9.06 -4.66
CA ARG A 133 -0.47 8.88 -3.74
C ARG A 133 -1.77 9.61 -4.10
N ASP A 134 -1.86 10.30 -5.23
CA ASP A 134 -3.05 11.03 -5.68
C ASP A 134 -3.18 10.98 -7.21
N ILE A 135 -2.93 9.80 -7.79
CA ILE A 135 -3.13 9.59 -9.22
C ILE A 135 -4.64 9.61 -9.52
N LYS A 136 -5.04 10.55 -10.38
CA LYS A 136 -6.41 10.71 -10.87
C LYS A 136 -6.39 11.53 -12.17
N PRO A 137 -7.44 11.47 -13.00
CA PRO A 137 -7.47 12.18 -14.28
C PRO A 137 -7.30 13.70 -14.17
N ALA A 138 -7.64 14.33 -13.04
CA ALA A 138 -7.42 15.76 -12.83
C ALA A 138 -5.94 16.15 -12.67
N ASN A 139 -5.06 15.20 -12.33
CA ASN A 139 -3.61 15.40 -12.16
C ASN A 139 -2.81 14.91 -13.37
N LEU A 140 -3.49 14.60 -14.48
CA LEU A 140 -2.89 14.16 -15.74
C LEU A 140 -3.24 15.17 -16.81
N LEU A 141 -2.27 15.97 -17.24
CA LEU A 141 -2.43 16.92 -18.33
C LEU A 141 -2.07 16.24 -19.65
N ILE A 142 -2.93 16.38 -20.66
CA ILE A 142 -2.68 15.90 -22.01
C ILE A 142 -2.39 17.11 -22.90
N THR A 143 -1.20 17.14 -23.50
CA THR A 143 -0.80 18.22 -24.44
C THR A 143 -1.46 18.03 -25.80
N ALA A 144 -1.39 19.05 -26.66
CA ALA A 144 -1.86 18.96 -28.05
C ALA A 144 -1.17 17.83 -28.84
N ASP A 145 0.11 17.56 -28.52
CA ASP A 145 0.91 16.50 -29.12
C ASP A 145 0.70 15.12 -28.46
N ASN A 146 -0.39 14.95 -27.71
CA ASN A 146 -0.79 13.69 -27.08
C ASN A 146 0.18 13.17 -26.00
N HIS A 147 0.97 14.06 -25.39
CA HIS A 147 1.86 13.73 -24.28
C HIS A 147 1.17 13.88 -22.93
N VAL A 148 1.48 12.95 -22.02
CA VAL A 148 1.03 13.01 -20.63
C VAL A 148 2.04 13.79 -19.80
N LYS A 149 1.55 14.75 -19.02
CA LYS A 149 2.30 15.44 -17.96
C LYS A 149 1.58 15.20 -16.64
N VAL A 150 2.21 14.41 -15.77
CA VAL A 150 1.70 14.13 -14.43
C VAL A 150 2.08 15.30 -13.52
N THR A 151 1.07 15.88 -12.88
CA THR A 151 1.19 17.04 -11.99
C THR A 151 1.10 16.63 -10.53
N ASP A 152 1.46 17.50 -9.60
CA ASP A 152 1.22 17.28 -8.17
C ASP A 152 1.93 16.05 -7.56
N PHE A 153 3.06 15.63 -8.15
CA PHE A 153 3.94 14.64 -7.54
C PHE A 153 4.36 15.08 -6.15
N GLY A 154 4.10 14.21 -5.17
CA GLY A 154 4.45 14.49 -3.79
C GLY A 154 3.57 15.53 -3.10
N VAL A 155 2.52 16.07 -3.73
CA VAL A 155 1.56 16.99 -3.04
C VAL A 155 0.49 16.23 -2.24
N ALA A 156 0.64 14.92 -2.14
CA ALA A 156 -0.37 14.06 -1.58
C ALA A 156 -0.23 13.95 -0.06
N ARG A 157 -1.22 14.59 0.58
CA ARG A 157 -1.90 14.16 1.80
C ARG A 157 -1.05 13.33 2.75
N LEU A 158 -0.67 13.99 3.83
CA LEU A 158 -0.97 13.56 5.20
C LEU A 158 -1.35 12.10 5.33
N ASP A 159 -0.54 11.37 6.08
CA ASP A 159 -0.95 10.14 6.74
C ASP A 159 -2.42 10.28 7.19
N SER A 160 -3.24 9.31 6.79
CA SER A 160 -4.70 9.30 6.92
C SER A 160 -5.21 9.34 8.38
N SER A 161 -4.31 9.51 9.35
CA SER A 161 -4.59 9.69 10.77
C SER A 161 -5.35 10.99 11.06
N THR A 162 -5.13 12.05 10.29
CA THR A 162 -5.86 13.33 10.47
C THR A 162 -7.17 13.40 9.70
N LEU A 163 -7.28 12.73 8.54
CA LEU A 163 -8.52 12.72 7.75
C LEU A 163 -9.66 11.93 8.40
N THR A 164 -9.33 10.92 9.20
CA THR A 164 -10.32 10.10 9.93
C THR A 164 -10.86 10.80 11.18
N GLN A 165 -10.08 11.68 11.83
CA GLN A 165 -10.49 12.35 13.06
C GLN A 165 -11.53 13.47 12.89
N THR A 166 -11.63 14.11 11.72
CA THR A 166 -12.52 15.28 11.52
C THR A 166 -13.81 14.99 10.73
N GLY A 167 -14.05 13.75 10.32
CA GLY A 167 -15.29 13.35 9.61
C GLY A 167 -15.54 14.04 8.26
N SER A 168 -14.65 14.94 7.84
CA SER A 168 -14.74 15.70 6.60
C SER A 168 -13.73 15.16 5.61
N MET A 169 -14.15 14.17 4.82
CA MET A 169 -13.37 13.65 3.71
C MET A 169 -13.30 14.75 2.64
N ILE A 170 -12.27 15.60 2.70
CA ILE A 170 -12.00 16.57 1.64
C ILE A 170 -11.68 15.72 0.38
N GLY A 171 -12.22 16.07 -0.79
CA GLY A 171 -11.90 15.40 -2.07
C GLY A 171 -12.74 14.16 -2.43
N THR A 172 -12.60 13.71 -3.67
CA THR A 172 -13.33 12.55 -4.21
C THR A 172 -12.51 11.27 -3.98
N PRO A 173 -12.92 10.34 -3.11
CA PRO A 173 -12.18 9.12 -2.76
C PRO A 173 -12.00 8.11 -3.91
N SER A 174 -12.57 8.37 -5.09
CA SER A 174 -12.75 7.39 -6.17
C SER A 174 -11.47 6.80 -6.77
N TYR A 175 -10.29 7.34 -6.47
CA TYR A 175 -9.02 6.82 -6.99
C TYR A 175 -8.07 6.35 -5.88
N MET A 176 -8.46 6.47 -4.61
CA MET A 176 -7.62 6.06 -3.49
C MET A 176 -7.53 4.54 -3.40
N SER A 177 -6.37 4.05 -2.97
CA SER A 177 -6.15 2.65 -2.69
C SER A 177 -6.72 2.22 -1.32
N PRO A 178 -7.02 0.91 -1.12
CA PRO A 178 -7.46 0.35 0.16
C PRO A 178 -6.58 0.77 1.35
N GLU A 179 -5.26 0.68 1.22
CA GLU A 179 -4.29 1.02 2.25
C GLU A 179 -4.34 2.50 2.65
N GLN A 180 -4.70 3.40 1.73
CA GLN A 180 -4.89 4.83 2.05
C GLN A 180 -6.11 5.05 2.95
N PHE A 181 -7.18 4.29 2.75
CA PHE A 181 -8.36 4.35 3.64
C PHE A 181 -8.09 3.74 5.01
N CYS A 182 -7.30 2.67 5.05
CA CYS A 182 -6.96 1.97 6.29
C CYS A 182 -5.82 2.63 7.07
N GLY A 183 -5.07 3.55 6.46
CA GLY A 183 -3.87 4.14 7.05
C GLY A 183 -2.75 3.15 7.25
N GLU A 184 -2.67 2.18 6.36
CA GLU A 184 -1.56 1.24 6.28
C GLU A 184 -0.36 1.89 5.57
N LEU A 185 0.77 1.18 5.54
CA LEU A 185 1.96 1.67 4.83
C LEU A 185 1.70 1.79 3.33
N ILE A 186 1.90 3.00 2.80
CA ILE A 186 1.70 3.35 1.39
C ILE A 186 3.04 3.25 0.66
N ASP A 187 3.08 2.46 -0.42
CA ASP A 187 4.21 2.38 -1.35
C ASP A 187 3.75 2.59 -2.80
N GLY A 188 4.63 2.37 -3.78
CA GLY A 188 4.33 2.56 -5.20
C GLY A 188 3.12 1.74 -5.71
N ARG A 189 2.72 0.67 -5.01
CA ARG A 189 1.57 -0.17 -5.38
C ARG A 189 0.24 0.52 -5.10
N SER A 190 0.22 1.59 -4.31
CA SER A 190 -0.93 2.47 -4.20
C SER A 190 -1.16 3.25 -5.50
N ASP A 191 -0.09 3.75 -6.13
CA ASP A 191 -0.18 4.43 -7.43
C ASP A 191 -0.58 3.46 -8.55
N VAL A 192 -0.11 2.20 -8.49
CA VAL A 192 -0.53 1.13 -9.42
C VAL A 192 -2.05 0.92 -9.34
N PHE A 193 -2.61 0.88 -8.13
CA PHE A 193 -4.05 0.74 -7.95
C PHE A 193 -4.81 1.92 -8.56
N SER A 194 -4.38 3.15 -8.25
CA SER A 194 -4.97 4.36 -8.81
C SER A 194 -4.85 4.43 -10.34
N ALA A 195 -3.72 4.03 -10.91
CA ALA A 195 -3.52 3.92 -12.35
C ALA A 195 -4.44 2.85 -12.98
N GLY A 196 -4.71 1.75 -12.28
CA GLY A 196 -5.71 0.75 -12.68
C GLY A 196 -7.12 1.34 -12.77
N ILE A 197 -7.50 2.23 -11.85
CA ILE A 197 -8.79 2.94 -11.91
C ILE A 197 -8.84 3.90 -13.11
N VAL A 198 -7.74 4.60 -13.40
CA VAL A 198 -7.63 5.48 -14.58
C VAL A 198 -7.77 4.66 -15.87
N LEU A 199 -7.06 3.53 -15.99
CA LEU A 199 -7.18 2.62 -17.14
C LEU A 199 -8.62 2.13 -17.31
N TYR A 200 -9.25 1.63 -16.24
CA TYR A 200 -10.65 1.19 -16.27
C TYR A 200 -11.55 2.28 -16.87
N GLN A 201 -11.40 3.52 -16.41
CA GLN A 201 -12.24 4.62 -16.86
C GLN A 201 -11.94 5.05 -18.30
N LEU A 202 -10.68 4.96 -18.74
CA LEU A 202 -10.33 5.18 -20.13
C LEU A 202 -11.00 4.16 -21.06
N LEU A 203 -11.04 2.89 -20.65
CA LEU A 203 -11.58 1.80 -21.47
C LEU A 203 -13.12 1.75 -21.49
N THR A 204 -13.76 2.11 -20.38
CA THR A 204 -15.23 1.97 -20.22
C THR A 204 -15.99 3.29 -20.27
N GLY A 205 -15.30 4.43 -20.10
CA GLY A 205 -15.90 5.74 -19.92
C GLY A 205 -16.43 6.00 -18.50
N GLU A 206 -16.53 4.98 -17.66
CA GLU A 206 -17.10 5.07 -16.32
C GLU A 206 -16.08 4.69 -15.24
N ARG A 207 -16.32 5.13 -14.00
CA ARG A 207 -15.46 4.71 -12.87
C ARG A 207 -15.87 3.30 -12.41
N PRO A 208 -14.93 2.46 -11.97
CA PRO A 208 -15.24 1.13 -11.42
C PRO A 208 -16.07 1.20 -10.13
N PHE A 209 -15.92 2.29 -9.38
CA PHE A 209 -16.61 2.53 -8.11
C PHE A 209 -17.24 3.92 -8.12
N SER A 210 -18.53 4.00 -7.77
CA SER A 210 -19.34 5.21 -7.88
C SER A 210 -20.40 5.27 -6.77
N GLY A 211 -20.89 6.48 -6.48
CA GLY A 211 -21.84 6.73 -5.40
C GLY A 211 -21.31 7.73 -4.37
N SER A 212 -21.87 7.70 -3.16
CA SER A 212 -21.41 8.54 -2.05
C SER A 212 -19.98 8.17 -1.63
N ALA A 213 -19.29 9.09 -0.95
CA ALA A 213 -17.91 8.85 -0.49
C ALA A 213 -17.79 7.56 0.35
N THR A 214 -18.74 7.32 1.26
CA THR A 214 -18.80 6.11 2.09
C THR A 214 -19.07 4.86 1.25
N MET A 215 -19.93 4.95 0.24
CA MET A 215 -20.20 3.83 -0.67
C MET A 215 -18.94 3.48 -1.45
N VAL A 216 -18.33 4.46 -2.11
CA VAL A 216 -17.09 4.29 -2.87
C VAL A 216 -15.98 3.67 -2.02
N MET A 217 -15.81 4.13 -0.77
CA MET A 217 -14.87 3.52 0.17
C MET A 217 -15.18 2.02 0.41
N GLN A 218 -16.44 1.67 0.70
CA GLN A 218 -16.84 0.28 0.88
C GLN A 218 -16.61 -0.58 -0.38
N GLN A 219 -16.86 -0.02 -1.56
CA GLN A 219 -16.59 -0.72 -2.82
C GLN A 219 -15.09 -0.91 -3.06
N ILE A 220 -14.28 0.12 -2.81
CA ILE A 220 -12.82 0.04 -2.93
C ILE A 220 -12.26 -1.02 -1.97
N LEU A 221 -12.78 -1.13 -0.75
CA LEU A 221 -12.31 -2.12 0.22
C LEU A 221 -12.77 -3.55 -0.09
N ASN A 222 -14.02 -3.73 -0.56
CA ASN A 222 -14.67 -5.04 -0.51
C ASN A 222 -15.20 -5.57 -1.85
N GLN A 223 -15.28 -4.74 -2.90
CA GLN A 223 -15.93 -5.14 -4.16
C GLN A 223 -14.92 -5.26 -5.30
N THR A 224 -15.05 -6.34 -6.07
CA THR A 224 -14.42 -6.48 -7.38
C THR A 224 -15.23 -5.67 -8.40
N PRO A 225 -14.60 -4.85 -9.24
CA PRO A 225 -15.32 -4.08 -10.25
C PRO A 225 -15.92 -5.00 -11.33
N VAL A 226 -16.93 -4.48 -12.02
CA VAL A 226 -17.49 -5.13 -13.21
C VAL A 226 -16.41 -5.27 -14.28
N ALA A 227 -16.37 -6.37 -15.02
CA ALA A 227 -15.36 -6.58 -16.05
C ALA A 227 -15.51 -5.52 -17.18
N PRO A 228 -14.45 -4.80 -17.56
CA PRO A 228 -14.48 -3.83 -18.66
C PRO A 228 -15.08 -4.39 -19.96
N SER A 229 -14.73 -5.63 -20.33
CA SER A 229 -15.26 -6.29 -21.53
C SER A 229 -16.79 -6.48 -21.52
N SER A 230 -17.41 -6.54 -20.34
CA SER A 230 -18.87 -6.61 -20.20
C SER A 230 -19.58 -5.28 -20.42
N LEU A 231 -18.85 -4.16 -20.27
CA LEU A 231 -19.37 -2.81 -20.52
C LEU A 231 -19.05 -2.33 -21.94
N ASN A 232 -17.88 -2.72 -22.45
CA ASN A 232 -17.43 -2.38 -23.79
C ASN A 232 -17.01 -3.67 -24.53
N LEU A 233 -17.94 -4.19 -25.33
CA LEU A 233 -17.78 -5.44 -26.10
C LEU A 233 -16.69 -5.37 -27.18
N ALA A 234 -16.16 -4.19 -27.48
CA ALA A 234 -15.02 -4.03 -28.40
C ALA A 234 -13.67 -4.31 -27.73
N LEU A 235 -13.62 -4.45 -26.40
CA LEU A 235 -12.40 -4.76 -25.67
C LEU A 235 -12.12 -6.27 -25.70
N ASP A 236 -10.84 -6.62 -25.84
CA ASP A 236 -10.37 -7.99 -25.62
C ASP A 236 -10.59 -8.39 -24.15
N PRO A 237 -11.33 -9.48 -23.86
CA PRO A 237 -11.52 -9.97 -22.50
C PRO A 237 -10.20 -10.24 -21.73
N ALA A 238 -9.08 -10.43 -22.43
CA ALA A 238 -7.79 -10.57 -21.79
C ALA A 238 -7.42 -9.34 -20.93
N LEU A 239 -7.86 -8.13 -21.32
CA LEU A 239 -7.63 -6.88 -20.57
C LEU A 239 -8.27 -6.87 -19.17
N ASP A 240 -9.33 -7.67 -18.97
CA ASP A 240 -10.00 -7.76 -17.68
C ASP A 240 -9.05 -8.31 -16.61
N SER A 241 -8.21 -9.28 -16.97
CA SER A 241 -7.25 -9.89 -16.04
C SER A 241 -6.21 -8.87 -15.54
N VAL A 242 -5.75 -7.99 -16.43
CA VAL A 242 -4.79 -6.93 -16.12
C VAL A 242 -5.39 -5.93 -15.13
N ILE A 243 -6.64 -5.50 -15.37
CA ILE A 243 -7.35 -4.57 -14.50
C ILE A 243 -7.68 -5.21 -13.15
N VAL A 244 -8.13 -6.46 -13.12
CA VAL A 244 -8.39 -7.19 -11.87
C VAL A 244 -7.12 -7.27 -11.02
N ARG A 245 -5.97 -7.54 -11.63
CA ARG A 245 -4.69 -7.59 -10.93
C ARG A 245 -4.25 -6.22 -10.41
N ALA A 246 -4.35 -5.15 -11.22
CA ALA A 246 -4.04 -3.79 -10.79
C ALA A 246 -4.94 -3.33 -9.62
N LEU A 247 -6.20 -3.77 -9.62
CA LEU A 247 -7.22 -3.41 -8.62
C LEU A 247 -7.36 -4.44 -7.48
N ALA A 248 -6.41 -5.36 -7.34
CA ALA A 248 -6.41 -6.32 -6.24
C ALA A 248 -6.38 -5.61 -4.89
N LYS A 249 -7.13 -6.08 -3.89
CA LYS A 249 -7.28 -5.32 -2.63
C LYS A 249 -6.02 -5.31 -1.79
N ARG A 250 -5.35 -6.46 -1.68
CA ARG A 250 -4.07 -6.57 -0.98
C ARG A 250 -2.94 -6.09 -1.90
N PRO A 251 -2.05 -5.18 -1.46
CA PRO A 251 -0.92 -4.74 -2.28
C PRO A 251 -0.01 -5.88 -2.77
N ALA A 252 0.09 -6.98 -2.01
CA ALA A 252 0.88 -8.15 -2.40
C ALA A 252 0.33 -8.92 -3.62
N ASP A 253 -0.96 -8.76 -3.93
CA ASP A 253 -1.60 -9.41 -5.08
C ASP A 253 -1.58 -8.52 -6.34
N ARG A 254 -1.16 -7.25 -6.21
CA ARG A 254 -1.05 -6.32 -7.33
C ARG A 254 0.25 -6.54 -8.09
N TYR A 255 0.43 -5.77 -9.18
CA TYR A 255 1.73 -5.66 -9.80
C TYR A 255 2.77 -5.13 -8.80
N PRO A 256 3.97 -5.72 -8.77
CA PRO A 256 5.03 -5.30 -7.85
C PRO A 256 5.59 -3.91 -8.19
N SER A 257 5.44 -3.46 -9.44
CA SER A 257 5.89 -2.15 -9.92
C SER A 257 4.99 -1.62 -11.05
N ALA A 258 5.14 -0.33 -11.38
CA ALA A 258 4.44 0.26 -12.52
C ALA A 258 4.96 -0.33 -13.85
N HIS A 259 6.25 -0.67 -13.92
CA HIS A 259 6.82 -1.38 -15.08
C HIS A 259 6.20 -2.76 -15.30
N ALA A 260 6.02 -3.56 -14.23
CA ALA A 260 5.40 -4.88 -14.36
C ALA A 260 3.93 -4.81 -14.83
N PHE A 261 3.22 -3.73 -14.48
CA PHE A 261 1.89 -3.46 -15.01
C PHE A 261 1.98 -3.10 -16.50
N LEU A 262 2.95 -2.27 -16.90
CA LEU A 262 3.15 -1.91 -18.30
C LEU A 262 3.46 -3.13 -19.17
N ASP A 263 4.35 -4.02 -18.73
CA ASP A 263 4.76 -5.22 -19.48
C ASP A 263 3.55 -6.12 -19.80
N ASP A 264 2.68 -6.35 -18.82
CA ASP A 264 1.47 -7.19 -18.99
C ASP A 264 0.46 -6.51 -19.93
N LEU A 265 0.34 -5.18 -19.82
CA LEU A 265 -0.52 -4.39 -20.70
C LEU A 265 -0.02 -4.41 -22.16
N GLU A 266 1.29 -4.27 -22.38
CA GLU A 266 1.89 -4.31 -23.72
C GLU A 266 1.88 -5.72 -24.32
N ALA A 267 2.07 -6.76 -23.51
CA ALA A 267 2.04 -8.16 -23.96
C ALA A 267 0.69 -8.52 -24.59
N LEU A 268 -0.42 -8.10 -23.98
CA LEU A 268 -1.77 -8.34 -24.53
C LEU A 268 -2.03 -7.59 -25.85
N LEU A 269 -1.37 -6.45 -26.05
CA LEU A 269 -1.53 -5.66 -27.29
C LEU A 269 -0.67 -6.22 -28.41
N GLY A 270 0.53 -6.72 -28.09
CA GLY A 270 1.42 -7.39 -29.03
C GLY A 270 0.83 -8.70 -29.59
N THR A 271 -0.08 -9.34 -28.86
CA THR A 271 -0.82 -10.52 -29.34
C THR A 271 -2.02 -10.21 -30.22
N THR A 272 -2.55 -8.97 -30.18
CA THR A 272 -3.86 -8.63 -30.79
C THR A 272 -3.74 -7.71 -32.02
N THR A 273 -2.63 -6.99 -32.25
CA THR A 273 -2.40 -6.25 -33.50
C THR A 273 -0.92 -6.17 -33.92
N GLY A 274 -0.65 -6.43 -35.20
CA GLY A 274 0.68 -6.36 -35.80
C GLY A 274 1.29 -4.95 -35.80
N SER A 275 2.61 -4.92 -35.60
CA SER A 275 3.55 -3.83 -35.89
C SER A 275 3.10 -2.42 -35.50
N TRP A 276 3.28 -2.08 -34.23
CA TRP A 276 3.40 -0.69 -33.79
C TRP A 276 4.78 -0.16 -34.18
N THR A 277 4.90 0.43 -35.37
CA THR A 277 6.10 1.17 -35.75
C THR A 277 6.23 2.37 -34.81
N SER A 278 7.33 2.38 -34.05
CA SER A 278 7.77 3.53 -33.27
C SER A 278 7.91 4.72 -34.21
N ALA A 279 7.08 5.74 -34.01
CA ALA A 279 7.28 7.03 -34.66
C ALA A 279 8.51 7.70 -34.01
N ASP A 280 9.35 8.23 -34.89
CA ASP A 280 10.71 8.70 -34.65
C ASP A 280 10.83 9.66 -33.47
N ILE A 281 11.81 9.37 -32.59
CA ILE A 281 12.36 10.34 -31.65
C ILE A 281 13.40 11.14 -32.44
N ASP A 282 13.03 12.35 -32.84
CA ASP A 282 13.94 13.35 -33.37
C ASP A 282 14.86 13.83 -32.23
N ASP A 283 16.10 13.34 -32.24
CA ASP A 283 17.13 13.64 -31.25
C ASP A 283 17.97 14.82 -31.74
N ASP A 284 17.52 16.04 -31.43
CA ASP A 284 18.35 17.25 -31.56
C ASP A 284 18.46 17.95 -30.19
N ARG A 285 19.20 17.31 -29.28
CA ARG A 285 19.71 17.95 -28.06
C ARG A 285 21.19 17.64 -27.85
N THR A 286 21.99 18.69 -27.97
CA THR A 286 23.42 18.73 -27.64
C THR A 286 23.68 18.25 -26.20
N VAL A 287 24.13 17.01 -26.04
CA VAL A 287 24.64 16.45 -24.78
C VAL A 287 26.17 16.36 -24.87
N LEU A 288 26.85 17.00 -23.91
CA LEU A 288 28.30 16.94 -23.72
C LEU A 288 28.76 15.49 -23.46
N MET A 289 29.51 14.93 -24.42
CA MET A 289 30.18 13.63 -24.32
C MET A 289 31.18 13.57 -23.15
N ARG A 290 31.19 12.44 -22.42
CA ARG A 290 32.33 12.00 -21.60
C ARG A 290 33.02 10.81 -22.28
N PRO A 291 34.35 10.60 -22.11
CA PRO A 291 35.09 9.62 -22.88
C PRO A 291 34.83 8.18 -22.43
N ASN A 292 34.77 7.32 -23.43
CA ASN A 292 34.60 5.87 -23.42
C ASN A 292 35.69 5.14 -22.60
N GLN A 293 35.31 4.08 -21.86
CA GLN A 293 36.24 3.05 -21.39
C GLN A 293 35.91 1.71 -22.08
N PRO A 294 36.92 0.89 -22.40
CA PRO A 294 36.77 -0.21 -23.34
C PRO A 294 36.14 -1.46 -22.73
N LEU A 295 35.46 -2.19 -23.62
CA LEU A 295 34.85 -3.49 -23.46
C LEU A 295 35.86 -4.56 -23.03
N SER A 296 35.55 -5.30 -21.97
CA SER A 296 36.11 -6.65 -21.75
C SER A 296 35.03 -7.70 -22.00
N SER A 297 35.19 -8.39 -23.11
CA SER A 297 34.49 -9.61 -23.48
C SER A 297 34.85 -10.75 -22.54
N GLY A 298 33.86 -11.35 -21.90
CA GLY A 298 33.99 -12.58 -21.13
C GLY A 298 32.75 -13.44 -21.36
N VAL A 299 32.82 -14.30 -22.37
CA VAL A 299 31.81 -15.31 -22.67
C VAL A 299 31.87 -16.39 -21.60
N THR A 300 30.77 -16.66 -20.91
CA THR A 300 30.44 -18.03 -20.49
C THR A 300 28.92 -18.20 -20.48
N ALA A 301 28.48 -19.17 -21.27
CA ALA A 301 27.08 -19.51 -21.50
C ALA A 301 26.54 -20.44 -20.41
N LEU A 302 25.20 -20.45 -20.32
CA LEU A 302 24.30 -21.49 -19.79
C LEU A 302 24.34 -21.68 -18.26
N ALA A 303 23.32 -21.24 -17.53
CA ALA A 303 22.05 -21.96 -17.34
C ALA A 303 22.24 -23.36 -16.72
N THR A 304 21.70 -23.51 -15.51
CA THR A 304 20.90 -24.64 -14.96
C THR A 304 21.42 -25.12 -13.59
N GLU A 305 20.48 -25.15 -12.61
CA GLU A 305 20.50 -25.85 -11.30
C GLU A 305 21.47 -25.31 -10.22
N ALA A 306 21.08 -25.11 -8.95
CA ALA A 306 20.20 -25.94 -8.12
C ALA A 306 19.14 -25.13 -7.35
N VAL A 307 17.88 -25.50 -7.57
CA VAL A 307 16.82 -25.39 -6.57
C VAL A 307 17.13 -26.46 -5.53
N GLU A 308 17.84 -26.09 -4.46
CA GLU A 308 17.98 -26.98 -3.31
C GLU A 308 16.65 -27.00 -2.54
N THR A 309 16.01 -28.16 -2.66
CA THR A 309 14.78 -28.52 -1.98
C THR A 309 14.91 -28.33 -0.48
N LEU A 310 14.20 -27.34 0.08
CA LEU A 310 13.85 -27.35 1.50
C LEU A 310 13.18 -28.70 1.78
N THR A 311 13.80 -29.53 2.61
CA THR A 311 13.20 -30.81 3.02
C THR A 311 11.83 -30.53 3.67
N PRO A 312 10.83 -31.42 3.53
CA PRO A 312 9.49 -31.21 4.07
C PRO A 312 9.46 -30.86 5.57
N TRP A 313 10.42 -31.38 6.34
CA TRP A 313 10.56 -31.05 7.76
C TRP A 313 11.13 -29.63 8.00
N LYS A 314 12.05 -29.13 7.15
CA LYS A 314 12.56 -27.75 7.22
C LYS A 314 11.44 -26.73 6.97
N LEU A 315 10.49 -27.04 6.06
CA LEU A 315 9.30 -26.22 5.80
C LEU A 315 8.30 -26.21 6.98
N ALA A 316 8.18 -27.32 7.70
CA ALA A 316 7.28 -27.43 8.85
C ALA A 316 7.78 -26.65 10.08
N VAL A 317 9.09 -26.60 10.30
CA VAL A 317 9.71 -25.98 11.48
C VAL A 317 9.97 -24.47 11.31
N MET A 318 10.08 -24.00 10.06
CA MET A 318 10.41 -22.60 9.72
C MET A 318 9.47 -21.54 10.35
N PRO A 319 8.14 -21.70 10.34
CA PRO A 319 7.24 -20.68 10.90
C PRO A 319 7.37 -20.54 12.42
N GLU A 320 7.66 -21.64 13.12
CA GLU A 320 7.80 -21.65 14.58
C GLU A 320 9.15 -21.04 15.00
N LEU A 321 10.26 -21.36 14.31
CA LEU A 321 11.55 -20.71 14.54
C LEU A 321 11.52 -19.22 14.18
N GLU A 322 10.86 -18.84 13.09
CA GLU A 322 10.67 -17.45 12.68
C GLU A 322 9.87 -16.68 13.73
N SER A 323 8.80 -17.26 14.28
CA SER A 323 7.99 -16.65 15.35
C SER A 323 8.79 -16.44 16.64
N LEU A 324 9.62 -17.42 17.02
CA LEU A 324 10.47 -17.32 18.21
C LEU A 324 11.58 -16.28 18.06
N LEU A 325 12.26 -16.21 16.91
CA LEU A 325 13.27 -15.18 16.65
C LEU A 325 12.67 -13.79 16.45
N SER A 326 11.46 -13.70 15.89
CA SER A 326 10.76 -12.43 15.70
C SER A 326 10.45 -11.75 17.02
N HIS A 327 10.22 -12.51 18.09
CA HIS A 327 10.05 -11.94 19.45
C HIS A 327 11.32 -11.29 20.00
N GLN A 328 12.50 -11.65 19.49
CA GLN A 328 13.79 -11.18 20.03
C GLN A 328 14.50 -10.17 19.13
N ILE A 329 14.34 -10.26 17.80
CA ILE A 329 15.05 -9.41 16.81
C ILE A 329 14.08 -8.76 15.80
N GLY A 330 12.78 -8.99 15.94
CA GLY A 330 11.77 -8.39 15.07
C GLY A 330 11.91 -8.85 13.61
N PRO A 331 11.67 -7.96 12.62
CA PRO A 331 11.48 -8.34 11.21
C PRO A 331 12.73 -8.96 10.53
N LEU A 332 13.91 -8.84 11.14
CA LEU A 332 15.15 -9.46 10.63
C LEU A 332 15.16 -10.99 10.83
N ALA A 333 14.31 -11.52 11.71
CA ALA A 333 14.20 -12.94 12.03
C ALA A 333 13.93 -13.80 10.78
N ARG A 334 13.01 -13.37 9.91
CA ARG A 334 12.63 -14.10 8.69
C ARG A 334 13.81 -14.32 7.74
N PHE A 335 14.64 -13.30 7.60
CA PHE A 335 15.81 -13.36 6.73
C PHE A 335 16.91 -14.27 7.31
N LEU A 336 17.16 -14.17 8.62
CA LEU A 336 18.19 -14.97 9.31
C LEU A 336 17.85 -16.46 9.39
N VAL A 337 16.57 -16.80 9.66
CA VAL A 337 16.09 -18.20 9.66
C VAL A 337 16.23 -18.80 8.27
N ARG A 338 15.82 -18.07 7.22
CA ARG A 338 15.92 -18.54 5.83
C ARG A 338 17.36 -18.71 5.36
N LYS A 339 18.28 -17.83 5.81
CA LYS A 339 19.71 -17.95 5.54
C LYS A 339 20.34 -19.16 6.27
N SER A 340 19.94 -19.41 7.50
CA SER A 340 20.49 -20.51 8.32
C SER A 340 19.98 -21.89 7.89
N LEU A 341 18.76 -21.98 7.37
CA LEU A 341 18.17 -23.21 6.82
C LEU A 341 18.87 -23.74 5.56
N ASN A 342 19.53 -22.85 4.81
CA ASN A 342 20.32 -23.20 3.62
C ASN A 342 21.75 -23.66 3.96
N GLY A 343 22.22 -23.47 5.20
CA GLY A 343 23.61 -23.76 5.59
C GLY A 343 23.79 -24.91 6.58
N ALA A 344 22.72 -25.43 7.18
CA ALA A 344 22.77 -26.49 8.19
C ALA A 344 21.77 -27.62 7.88
N ASP A 345 22.19 -28.86 8.13
CA ASP A 345 21.43 -30.07 7.81
C ASP A 345 20.62 -30.64 8.99
N ASP A 346 20.85 -30.12 10.20
CA ASP A 346 20.20 -30.55 11.44
C ASP A 346 19.60 -29.37 12.23
N PHE A 347 18.59 -29.68 13.07
CA PHE A 347 17.87 -28.67 13.85
C PHE A 347 18.79 -27.95 14.87
N GLU A 348 19.73 -28.70 15.45
CA GLU A 348 20.69 -28.18 16.43
C GLU A 348 21.68 -27.21 15.78
N GLY A 349 22.19 -27.51 14.59
CA GLY A 349 23.06 -26.62 13.81
C GLY A 349 22.36 -25.31 13.40
N ILE A 350 21.07 -25.37 13.06
CA ILE A 350 20.27 -24.17 12.74
C ILE A 350 20.14 -23.26 13.97
N CYS A 351 19.83 -23.83 15.14
CA CYS A 351 19.66 -23.06 16.38
C CYS A 351 21.00 -22.45 16.85
N ALA A 352 22.09 -23.21 16.72
CA ALA A 352 23.45 -22.75 17.02
C ALA A 352 23.89 -21.59 16.11
N ALA A 353 23.53 -21.60 14.82
CA ALA A 353 23.83 -20.51 13.88
C ALA A 353 23.03 -19.23 14.17
N LEU A 354 21.87 -19.33 14.82
CA LEU A 354 20.97 -18.20 15.11
C LEU A 354 21.27 -17.51 16.45
N LEU A 355 21.82 -18.25 17.42
CA LEU A 355 22.19 -17.76 18.77
C LEU A 355 23.10 -16.51 18.76
N PRO A 356 24.16 -16.40 17.93
CA PRO A 356 25.03 -15.23 17.89
C PRO A 356 24.33 -13.94 17.43
N HIS A 357 23.19 -14.04 16.75
CA HIS A 357 22.47 -12.89 16.22
C HIS A 357 21.50 -12.27 17.25
N ILE A 358 21.26 -12.93 18.38
CA ILE A 358 20.41 -12.40 19.45
C ILE A 358 21.25 -11.51 20.39
N PRO A 359 20.99 -10.20 20.46
CA PRO A 359 21.88 -9.26 21.14
C PRO A 359 21.89 -9.44 22.67
N SER A 360 20.77 -9.83 23.29
CA SER A 360 20.63 -9.94 24.75
C SER A 360 20.94 -11.34 25.26
N GLU A 361 21.67 -11.44 26.38
CA GLU A 361 22.00 -12.72 27.03
C GLU A 361 20.74 -13.45 27.53
N ARG A 362 19.81 -12.71 28.14
CA ARG A 362 18.48 -13.20 28.53
C ARG A 362 17.65 -13.67 27.33
N GLY A 363 17.78 -13.04 26.18
CA GLY A 363 17.10 -13.44 24.94
C GLY A 363 17.69 -14.71 24.33
N ARG A 364 19.01 -14.92 24.44
CA ARG A 364 19.68 -16.15 24.03
C ARG A 364 19.24 -17.35 24.87
N GLU A 365 19.14 -17.19 26.19
CA GLU A 365 18.65 -18.24 27.10
C GLU A 365 17.18 -18.60 26.84
N GLN A 366 16.32 -17.60 26.62
CA GLN A 366 14.91 -17.80 26.28
C GLN A 366 14.75 -18.52 24.94
N PHE A 367 15.53 -18.14 23.93
CA PHE A 367 15.52 -18.78 22.62
C PHE A 367 16.03 -20.23 22.70
N ALA A 368 17.11 -20.49 23.45
CA ALA A 368 17.64 -21.84 23.66
C ALA A 368 16.60 -22.77 24.31
N SER A 369 15.97 -22.34 25.41
CA SER A 369 14.93 -23.11 26.11
C SER A 369 13.69 -23.37 25.24
N ALA A 370 13.22 -22.34 24.51
CA ALA A 370 12.09 -22.47 23.60
C ALA A 370 12.38 -23.39 22.41
N SER A 371 13.60 -23.33 21.85
CA SER A 371 14.04 -24.19 20.75
C SER A 371 14.18 -25.66 21.18
N GLN A 372 14.66 -25.93 22.40
CA GLN A 372 14.75 -27.29 22.95
C GLN A 372 13.36 -27.90 23.21
N SER A 373 12.43 -27.09 23.71
CA SER A 373 11.03 -27.49 23.89
C SER A 373 10.32 -27.76 22.55
N LEU A 374 10.69 -27.03 21.49
CA LEU A 374 10.24 -27.31 20.13
C LEU A 374 10.76 -28.65 19.63
N PHE A 375 12.04 -28.93 19.82
CA PHE A 375 12.66 -30.19 19.38
C PHE A 375 12.01 -31.41 20.03
N GLN A 376 11.73 -31.36 21.34
CA GLN A 376 11.06 -32.45 22.06
C GLN A 376 9.61 -32.67 21.61
N ARG A 377 8.89 -31.61 21.22
CA ARG A 377 7.54 -31.74 20.63
C ARG A 377 7.58 -32.40 19.26
N LEU A 378 8.64 -32.16 18.49
CA LEU A 378 8.81 -32.68 17.15
C LEU A 378 9.37 -34.12 17.15
N ASN A 379 10.10 -34.52 18.19
CA ASN A 379 10.62 -35.87 18.41
C ASN A 379 10.32 -36.35 19.85
N PRO A 380 9.14 -36.93 20.12
CA PRO A 380 8.83 -37.49 21.42
C PRO A 380 9.75 -38.69 21.73
N PRO A 381 10.31 -38.82 22.94
CA PRO A 381 11.16 -39.96 23.28
C PRO A 381 10.35 -41.27 23.20
N THR A 382 10.92 -42.26 22.51
CA THR A 382 10.34 -43.59 22.35
C THR A 382 10.14 -44.24 23.72
N ALA A 383 8.90 -44.64 24.02
CA ALA A 383 8.52 -45.27 25.27
C ALA A 383 9.30 -46.58 25.51
N ALA A 384 9.98 -46.68 26.64
CA ALA A 384 10.42 -47.93 27.25
C ALA A 384 9.33 -48.41 28.25
N PRO A 385 9.20 -49.73 28.51
CA PRO A 385 7.97 -50.34 28.99
C PRO A 385 7.68 -50.03 30.45
N GLU A 386 6.46 -49.61 30.75
CA GLU A 386 5.98 -49.38 32.12
C GLU A 386 5.86 -50.70 32.90
N VAL A 387 6.50 -50.73 34.07
CA VAL A 387 6.37 -51.78 35.07
C VAL A 387 5.09 -51.53 35.86
N VAL A 388 4.28 -52.59 35.96
CA VAL A 388 3.04 -52.71 36.71
C VAL A 388 3.26 -52.50 38.21
N THR A 389 2.56 -51.54 38.82
CA THR A 389 2.10 -51.64 40.22
C THR A 389 0.72 -51.02 40.38
N GLU A 390 -0.19 -51.85 40.89
CA GLU A 390 -1.60 -51.62 41.19
C GLU A 390 -1.76 -51.09 42.66
N PRO A 391 -2.97 -50.85 43.21
CA PRO A 391 -3.70 -49.58 43.18
C PRO A 391 -3.89 -48.97 44.59
N THR A 392 -4.19 -47.67 44.71
CA THR A 392 -4.86 -47.15 45.92
C THR A 392 -5.81 -45.99 45.63
N ALA A 393 -7.09 -46.28 45.90
CA ALA A 393 -8.20 -45.43 46.31
C ALA A 393 -8.61 -44.21 45.46
N ILE A 394 -9.79 -44.40 44.87
CA ILE A 394 -10.71 -43.46 44.22
C ILE A 394 -11.09 -42.28 45.14
N VAL A 395 -11.04 -41.07 44.59
CA VAL A 395 -11.92 -39.95 44.95
C VAL A 395 -12.49 -39.42 43.63
N PRO A 396 -13.83 -39.32 43.43
CA PRO A 396 -14.37 -38.93 42.14
C PRO A 396 -14.28 -37.42 42.02
N ASN A 397 -13.29 -36.91 41.29
CA ASN A 397 -13.32 -35.52 40.84
C ASN A 397 -13.93 -35.51 39.44
N THR A 398 -15.17 -35.05 39.38
CA THR A 398 -15.91 -34.82 38.13
C THR A 398 -15.14 -33.80 37.30
N GLU A 399 -14.31 -34.27 36.36
CA GLU A 399 -13.71 -33.40 35.35
C GLU A 399 -14.84 -32.84 34.47
N VAL A 400 -15.15 -31.57 34.70
CA VAL A 400 -16.06 -30.77 33.87
C VAL A 400 -15.39 -30.64 32.50
N ILE A 401 -15.90 -31.39 31.53
CA ILE A 401 -15.53 -31.26 30.12
C ILE A 401 -15.74 -29.78 29.72
N PRO A 402 -14.70 -29.04 29.27
CA PRO A 402 -14.83 -27.63 28.96
C PRO A 402 -15.76 -27.45 27.76
N ALA A 403 -16.88 -26.75 27.98
CA ALA A 403 -17.92 -26.60 26.97
C ALA A 403 -17.42 -25.77 25.76
N PRO A 404 -17.66 -26.25 24.53
CA PRO A 404 -17.32 -25.50 23.32
C PRO A 404 -18.28 -24.32 23.10
N VAL A 405 -17.82 -23.30 22.37
CA VAL A 405 -18.62 -22.15 21.97
C VAL A 405 -19.56 -22.55 20.84
N ASP A 406 -20.86 -22.63 21.12
CA ASP A 406 -21.87 -22.80 20.09
C ASP A 406 -22.28 -21.44 19.46
N PRO A 407 -22.89 -21.45 18.26
CA PRO A 407 -23.28 -20.23 17.56
C PRO A 407 -24.27 -19.34 18.33
N ASP A 408 -25.19 -19.95 19.10
CA ASP A 408 -26.19 -19.22 19.88
C ASP A 408 -25.55 -18.48 21.05
N PHE A 409 -24.57 -19.12 21.70
CA PHE A 409 -23.76 -18.55 22.76
C PHE A 409 -22.88 -17.41 22.24
N ALA A 410 -22.29 -17.56 21.06
CA ALA A 410 -21.51 -16.50 20.43
C ALA A 410 -22.37 -15.26 20.11
N HIS A 411 -23.60 -15.47 19.61
CA HIS A 411 -24.52 -14.38 19.31
C HIS A 411 -25.07 -13.71 20.58
N MET A 412 -25.32 -14.49 21.64
CA MET A 412 -25.66 -13.95 22.96
C MET A 412 -24.52 -13.09 23.53
N ALA A 413 -23.27 -13.55 23.40
CA ALA A 413 -22.09 -12.81 23.84
C ALA A 413 -21.90 -11.51 23.06
N GLU A 414 -22.11 -11.53 21.74
CA GLU A 414 -22.11 -10.35 20.88
C GLU A 414 -23.13 -9.31 21.33
N ARG A 415 -24.39 -9.71 21.55
CA ARG A 415 -25.44 -8.78 21.97
C ARG A 415 -25.15 -8.12 23.31
N ARG A 416 -24.62 -8.87 24.27
CA ARG A 416 -24.26 -8.34 25.60
C ARG A 416 -23.04 -7.44 25.53
N LEU A 417 -22.04 -7.79 24.73
CA LEU A 417 -20.85 -6.97 24.51
C LEU A 417 -21.19 -5.68 23.75
N ALA A 418 -22.14 -5.71 22.83
CA ALA A 418 -22.60 -4.55 22.07
C ALA A 418 -23.24 -3.45 22.95
N VAL A 419 -23.81 -3.82 24.10
CA VAL A 419 -24.33 -2.85 25.09
C VAL A 419 -23.19 -2.05 25.76
N LEU A 420 -21.99 -2.64 25.83
CA LEU A 420 -20.83 -2.07 26.54
C LEU A 420 -19.88 -1.31 25.61
N ILE A 421 -19.62 -1.85 24.42
CA ILE A 421 -18.62 -1.30 23.48
C ILE A 421 -19.21 -0.95 22.10
N GLY A 422 -20.53 -0.97 21.98
CA GLY A 422 -21.24 -0.56 20.77
C GLY A 422 -20.99 -1.47 19.55
N PRO A 423 -21.03 -0.93 18.32
CA PRO A 423 -21.01 -1.74 17.09
C PRO A 423 -19.71 -2.52 16.86
N ILE A 424 -18.64 -2.20 17.60
CA ILE A 424 -17.34 -2.87 17.53
C ILE A 424 -17.40 -4.31 18.10
N ALA A 425 -18.39 -4.63 18.94
CA ALA A 425 -18.57 -5.94 19.55
C ALA A 425 -18.56 -7.11 18.56
N ARG A 426 -19.15 -6.92 17.37
CA ARG A 426 -19.20 -7.95 16.31
C ARG A 426 -17.81 -8.34 15.80
N ILE A 427 -16.90 -7.37 15.70
CA ILE A 427 -15.53 -7.58 15.24
C ILE A 427 -14.72 -8.30 16.32
N VAL A 428 -14.91 -7.90 17.59
CA VAL A 428 -14.23 -8.52 18.73
C VAL A 428 -14.64 -9.99 18.87
N VAL A 429 -15.94 -10.30 18.75
CA VAL A 429 -16.46 -11.68 18.79
C VAL A 429 -15.92 -12.51 17.63
N SER A 430 -15.93 -11.97 16.41
CA SER A 430 -15.39 -12.66 15.23
C SER A 430 -13.89 -12.98 15.37
N ARG A 431 -13.12 -12.08 15.99
CA ARG A 431 -11.69 -12.28 16.27
C ARG A 431 -11.46 -13.33 17.37
N ALA A 432 -12.29 -13.33 18.42
CA ALA A 432 -12.17 -14.29 19.51
C ALA A 432 -12.52 -15.73 19.07
N LEU A 433 -13.56 -15.91 18.24
CA LEU A 433 -13.94 -17.22 17.68
C LEU A 433 -12.85 -17.85 16.79
N ARG A 434 -12.04 -17.04 16.10
CA ARG A 434 -10.90 -17.54 15.31
C ARG A 434 -9.74 -18.03 16.17
N ALA A 435 -9.68 -17.60 17.42
CA ALA A 435 -8.54 -17.86 18.29
C ALA A 435 -8.79 -18.98 19.32
N THR A 436 -10.05 -19.26 19.65
CA THR A 436 -10.41 -20.31 20.60
C THR A 436 -11.82 -20.83 20.33
N SER A 437 -12.00 -22.13 20.47
CA SER A 437 -13.30 -22.81 20.42
C SER A 437 -13.90 -23.10 21.80
N LEU A 438 -13.16 -22.79 22.89
CA LEU A 438 -13.58 -23.04 24.28
C LEU A 438 -14.24 -21.79 24.89
N ARG A 439 -15.33 -21.98 25.65
CA ARG A 439 -16.14 -20.86 26.20
C ARG A 439 -15.39 -19.95 27.15
N GLN A 440 -14.60 -20.50 28.08
CA GLN A 440 -13.94 -19.70 29.11
C GLN A 440 -12.82 -18.80 28.55
N PRO A 441 -11.90 -19.30 27.69
CA PRO A 441 -10.93 -18.44 27.01
C PRO A 441 -11.58 -17.45 26.03
N PHE A 442 -12.74 -17.80 25.45
CA PHE A 442 -13.50 -16.92 24.58
C PHE A 442 -14.05 -15.71 25.36
N LEU A 443 -14.74 -15.93 26.49
CA LEU A 443 -15.27 -14.85 27.33
C LEU A 443 -14.18 -13.93 27.89
N GLN A 444 -13.04 -14.50 28.29
CA GLN A 444 -11.92 -13.74 28.82
C GLN A 444 -11.34 -12.76 27.79
N ARG A 445 -11.21 -13.20 26.52
CA ARG A 445 -10.78 -12.33 25.41
C ARG A 445 -11.79 -11.24 25.06
N LEU A 446 -13.09 -11.50 25.22
CA LEU A 446 -14.10 -10.45 25.06
C LEU A 446 -14.00 -9.41 26.18
N ALA A 447 -13.78 -9.87 27.41
CA ALA A 447 -13.68 -9.02 28.60
C ALA A 447 -12.47 -8.07 28.55
N GLU A 448 -11.36 -8.47 27.91
CA GLU A 448 -10.19 -7.62 27.66
C GLU A 448 -10.49 -6.39 26.79
N SER A 449 -11.54 -6.44 25.95
CA SER A 449 -11.96 -5.31 25.12
C SER A 449 -12.82 -4.26 25.84
N ILE A 450 -13.17 -4.51 27.11
CA ILE A 450 -13.95 -3.59 27.96
C ILE A 450 -12.98 -2.77 28.80
N GLU A 451 -13.05 -1.44 28.69
CA GLU A 451 -12.11 -0.52 29.37
C GLU A 451 -12.31 -0.48 30.90
N SER A 452 -13.57 -0.49 31.37
CA SER A 452 -13.90 -0.43 32.80
C SER A 452 -13.85 -1.81 33.46
N GLU A 453 -13.05 -1.93 34.52
CA GLU A 453 -12.91 -3.16 35.31
C GLU A 453 -14.23 -3.60 35.96
N ALA A 454 -15.05 -2.64 36.43
CA ALA A 454 -16.38 -2.93 36.99
C ALA A 454 -17.34 -3.50 35.93
N GLN A 455 -17.27 -2.99 34.70
CA GLN A 455 -18.08 -3.51 33.57
C GLN A 455 -17.54 -4.84 33.06
N ARG A 456 -16.23 -5.06 33.12
CA ARG A 456 -15.58 -6.33 32.77
C ARG A 456 -16.05 -7.46 33.68
N LEU A 457 -16.07 -7.24 34.99
CA LEU A 457 -16.54 -8.20 35.98
C LEU A 457 -18.05 -8.44 35.83
N ALA A 458 -18.86 -7.38 35.67
CA ALA A 458 -20.30 -7.51 35.43
C ALA A 458 -20.63 -8.29 34.15
N PHE A 459 -19.84 -8.10 33.09
CA PHE A 459 -19.96 -8.84 31.84
C PHE A 459 -19.67 -10.33 32.05
N LEU A 460 -18.57 -10.68 32.71
CA LEU A 460 -18.20 -12.08 32.99
C LEU A 460 -19.23 -12.78 33.89
N HIS A 461 -19.68 -12.13 34.97
CA HIS A 461 -20.71 -12.67 35.86
C HIS A 461 -22.06 -12.88 35.17
N SER A 462 -22.34 -12.18 34.07
CA SER A 462 -23.59 -12.39 33.32
C SER A 462 -23.67 -13.80 32.71
N PHE A 463 -22.56 -14.52 32.55
CA PHE A 463 -22.49 -15.86 31.95
C PHE A 463 -22.32 -16.99 32.98
N GLU A 464 -22.23 -16.67 34.27
CA GLU A 464 -22.26 -17.66 35.34
C GLU A 464 -23.72 -18.03 35.69
N PRO A 465 -24.02 -19.31 36.00
CA PRO A 465 -25.34 -19.66 36.50
C PRO A 465 -25.59 -18.95 37.84
N LEU A 466 -26.74 -18.30 37.98
CA LEU A 466 -27.19 -17.74 39.27
C LEU A 466 -27.28 -18.88 40.30
N PRO A 467 -26.93 -18.63 41.58
CA PRO A 467 -27.01 -19.65 42.63
C PRO A 467 -28.44 -20.15 42.90
#